data_AF-A0A9D7XVI0-F1
#
_entry.id   AF-A0A9D7XVI0-F1
#
_cell.length_a   1.000
_cell.length_b   1.000
_cell.length_c   1.000
_cell.angle_alpha   90.00
_cell.angle_beta   90.00
_cell.angle_gamma   90.00
#
_symmetry.space_group_name_H-M   'P 1'
#
loop_
_entity.id
_entity.type
_entity.pdbx_description
1 polymer ?
#
loop_
_entity_poly.entity_id
_entity_poly.type
_entity_poly.pdbx_seq_one_letter_code
_entity_poly.pdbx_strand_id
1 'polypeptide(L)'
;MAAFPGFFKAQARTRAHLEALELLALVAWWNGHIDASPAPSTLSGIEALRLHHPANFGEVVIVYRKSKSGHVSYGYAAGNTIAGATTRAVVELARNEFFVTAHKICGRHHPLSNYLERRCLHFASPEGHQEFLARIESGPDKEAPAWDPHYDGEISGPWSRYATVWRTALRMPTQDFLDPRVNFFYW
;
A
#
# COMPACT_ATOMS: atom_id res chain seq x y z
N MET A 1 -8.77 -8.81 1.39
CA MET A 1 -9.59 -10.03 1.19
C MET A 1 -9.12 -10.71 -0.07
N ALA A 2 -8.85 -12.01 -0.02
CA ALA A 2 -8.35 -12.74 -1.18
C ALA A 2 -9.26 -13.92 -1.55
N ALA A 3 -9.41 -14.15 -2.85
CA ALA A 3 -10.06 -15.33 -3.42
C ALA A 3 -9.01 -16.22 -4.08
N PHE A 4 -9.09 -17.53 -3.87
CA PHE A 4 -8.21 -18.49 -4.54
C PHE A 4 -9.00 -19.66 -5.12
N PRO A 5 -8.92 -19.92 -6.44
CA PRO A 5 -9.49 -21.09 -7.08
C PRO A 5 -8.54 -22.27 -6.88
N GLY A 6 -8.68 -22.98 -5.76
CA GLY A 6 -7.84 -24.13 -5.47
C GLY A 6 -8.33 -24.91 -4.27
N PHE A 7 -7.83 -26.14 -4.15
CA PHE A 7 -8.20 -27.06 -3.08
C PHE A 7 -7.66 -26.64 -1.70
N PHE A 8 -6.66 -25.77 -1.66
CA PHE A 8 -5.96 -25.40 -0.43
C PHE A 8 -6.36 -24.01 0.08
N LYS A 9 -7.24 -23.98 1.07
CA LYS A 9 -7.69 -22.76 1.77
C LYS A 9 -6.55 -21.88 2.29
N ALA A 10 -5.42 -22.50 2.63
CA ALA A 10 -4.22 -21.83 3.11
C ALA A 10 -3.72 -20.74 2.15
N GLN A 11 -3.86 -20.91 0.83
CA GLN A 11 -3.41 -19.93 -0.15
C GLN A 11 -4.25 -18.65 -0.12
N ALA A 12 -5.58 -18.78 0.05
CA ALA A 12 -6.47 -17.64 0.23
C ALA A 12 -6.15 -16.90 1.54
N ARG A 13 -5.91 -17.65 2.63
CA ARG A 13 -5.52 -17.08 3.93
C ARG A 13 -4.20 -16.32 3.84
N THR A 14 -3.15 -16.91 3.29
CA THR A 14 -1.84 -16.25 3.16
C THR A 14 -1.94 -14.95 2.39
N ARG A 15 -2.69 -14.93 1.28
CA ARG A 15 -2.90 -13.69 0.50
C ARG A 15 -3.68 -12.64 1.29
N ALA A 16 -4.74 -13.05 2.00
CA ALA A 16 -5.51 -12.14 2.85
C ALA A 16 -4.68 -11.57 4.00
N HIS A 17 -3.78 -12.36 4.59
CA HIS A 17 -2.83 -11.93 5.62
C HIS A 17 -1.86 -10.88 5.06
N LEU A 18 -1.27 -11.13 3.89
CA LEU A 18 -0.37 -10.15 3.25
C LEU A 18 -1.09 -8.84 2.91
N GLU A 19 -2.31 -8.89 2.39
CA GLU A 19 -3.09 -7.67 2.12
C GLU A 19 -3.42 -6.89 3.40
N ALA A 20 -3.75 -7.58 4.49
CA ALA A 20 -3.99 -6.93 5.78
C ALA A 20 -2.68 -6.34 6.36
N LEU A 21 -1.56 -7.01 6.16
CA LEU A 21 -0.23 -6.55 6.55
C LEU A 21 0.20 -5.29 5.77
N GLU A 22 -0.04 -5.26 4.46
CA GLU A 22 0.20 -4.09 3.61
C GLU A 22 -0.52 -2.87 4.17
N LEU A 23 -1.81 -3.01 4.44
CA LEU A 23 -2.64 -1.94 4.98
C LEU A 23 -2.15 -1.49 6.37
N LEU A 24 -1.90 -2.43 7.29
CA LEU A 24 -1.39 -2.12 8.63
C LEU A 24 -0.08 -1.35 8.54
N ALA A 25 0.89 -1.85 7.78
CA ALA A 25 2.22 -1.25 7.68
C ALA A 25 2.16 0.15 7.05
N LEU A 26 1.39 0.36 5.99
CA LEU A 26 1.24 1.68 5.37
C LEU A 26 0.62 2.70 6.33
N VAL A 27 -0.48 2.32 7.00
CA VAL A 27 -1.16 3.22 7.93
C VAL A 27 -0.31 3.48 9.17
N ALA A 28 0.33 2.45 9.72
CA ALA A 28 1.24 2.59 10.84
C ALA A 28 2.43 3.47 10.50
N TRP A 29 3.04 3.26 9.33
CA TRP A 29 4.18 4.04 8.87
C TRP A 29 3.78 5.50 8.69
N TRP A 30 2.75 5.78 7.89
CA TRP A 30 2.32 7.16 7.65
C TRP A 30 1.92 7.89 8.93
N ASN A 31 1.31 7.19 9.89
CA ASN A 31 0.88 7.76 11.16
C ASN A 31 1.99 7.82 12.24
N GLY A 32 3.26 7.52 11.94
CA GLY A 32 4.36 7.72 12.90
C GLY A 32 4.68 6.53 13.81
N HIS A 33 4.10 5.35 13.59
CA HIS A 33 4.27 4.20 14.49
C HIS A 33 5.44 3.28 14.15
N ILE A 34 5.88 3.27 12.90
CA ILE A 34 6.98 2.40 12.46
C ILE A 34 7.94 3.18 11.55
N ASP A 35 9.16 2.67 11.46
CA ASP A 35 10.24 3.22 10.65
C ASP A 35 10.31 2.57 9.25
N ALA A 36 11.08 3.18 8.35
CA ALA A 36 11.37 2.63 7.04
C ALA A 36 12.84 2.80 6.67
N SER A 37 13.44 1.78 6.06
CA SER A 37 14.81 1.84 5.54
C SER A 37 14.84 1.70 4.02
N PRO A 38 15.85 2.25 3.33
CA PRO A 38 16.10 1.93 1.93
C PRO A 38 16.17 0.40 1.72
N ALA A 39 15.57 -0.07 0.64
CA ALA A 39 15.59 -1.46 0.22
C ALA A 39 16.25 -1.58 -1.16
N PRO A 40 16.88 -2.74 -1.47
CA PRO A 40 17.42 -2.97 -2.81
C PRO A 40 16.33 -2.88 -3.88
N SER A 41 16.57 -2.05 -4.89
CA SER A 41 15.80 -2.04 -6.13
C SER A 41 16.73 -2.44 -7.28
N THR A 42 16.36 -3.49 -8.01
CA THR A 42 17.11 -3.95 -9.19
C THR A 42 16.74 -3.15 -10.45
N LEU A 43 15.75 -2.26 -10.35
CA LEU A 43 15.22 -1.49 -11.48
C LEU A 43 15.76 -0.06 -11.44
N SER A 44 16.40 0.34 -12.53
CA SER A 44 16.99 1.67 -12.68
C SER A 44 15.93 2.77 -12.53
N GLY A 45 16.23 3.79 -11.73
CA GLY A 45 15.37 4.94 -11.48
C GLY A 45 14.15 4.65 -10.60
N ILE A 46 14.09 3.49 -9.94
CA ILE A 46 13.09 3.17 -8.93
C ILE A 46 13.77 3.07 -7.56
N GLU A 47 13.31 3.89 -6.64
CA GLU A 47 13.70 3.85 -5.24
C GLU A 47 12.75 2.93 -4.47
N ALA A 48 13.25 2.24 -3.45
CA ALA A 48 12.46 1.31 -2.65
C ALA A 48 12.73 1.54 -1.15
N LEU A 49 11.66 1.45 -0.36
CA LEU A 49 11.67 1.55 1.10
C LEU A 49 11.01 0.31 1.67
N ARG A 50 11.65 -0.34 2.64
CA ARG A 50 11.06 -1.42 3.44
C ARG A 50 10.45 -0.83 4.70
N LEU A 51 9.21 -1.19 5.00
CA LEU A 51 8.54 -0.79 6.25
C LEU A 51 8.81 -1.80 7.36
N HIS A 52 9.30 -1.34 8.50
CA HIS A 52 9.64 -2.20 9.64
C HIS A 52 8.43 -2.47 10.54
N HIS A 53 7.56 -3.37 10.10
CA HIS A 53 6.37 -3.76 10.87
C HIS A 53 6.67 -4.84 11.92
N PRO A 54 5.87 -4.92 13.00
CA PRO A 54 6.09 -5.89 14.08
C PRO A 54 5.53 -7.30 13.78
N ALA A 55 4.78 -7.48 12.68
CA ALA A 55 4.33 -8.82 12.29
C ALA A 55 5.54 -9.72 11.98
N ASN A 56 5.50 -10.97 12.45
CA ASN A 56 6.57 -11.96 12.31
C ASN A 56 6.54 -12.71 10.96
N PHE A 57 5.85 -12.16 9.97
CA PHE A 57 5.72 -12.74 8.64
C PHE A 57 5.62 -11.63 7.59
N GLY A 58 6.01 -11.97 6.37
CA GLY A 58 5.90 -11.08 5.23
C GLY A 58 6.84 -9.86 5.30
N GLU A 59 6.79 -9.09 4.22
CA GLU A 59 7.57 -7.89 3.99
C GLU A 59 6.68 -6.87 3.30
N VAL A 60 6.76 -5.59 3.68
CA VAL A 60 6.04 -4.51 3.01
C VAL A 60 7.03 -3.51 2.45
N VAL A 61 6.87 -3.18 1.17
CA VAL A 61 7.74 -2.26 0.44
C VAL A 61 6.91 -1.15 -0.18
N ILE A 62 7.40 0.08 -0.11
CA ILE A 62 6.98 1.21 -0.96
C ILE A 62 8.06 1.40 -2.03
N VAL A 63 7.65 1.54 -3.28
CA VAL A 63 8.53 1.96 -4.37
C VAL A 63 8.06 3.26 -4.97
N TYR A 64 8.99 4.08 -5.44
CA TYR A 64 8.66 5.32 -6.11
C TYR A 64 9.66 5.71 -7.19
N ARG A 65 9.19 6.51 -8.14
CA ARG A 65 9.99 7.04 -9.24
C ARG A 65 9.56 8.45 -9.57
N LYS A 66 10.54 9.33 -9.75
CA LYS A 66 10.34 10.64 -10.36
C LYS A 66 10.42 10.55 -11.88
N SER A 67 9.37 10.98 -12.56
CA SER A 67 9.34 11.04 -14.02
C SER A 67 10.12 12.24 -14.55
N LYS A 68 10.43 12.21 -15.85
CA LYS A 68 11.07 13.34 -16.55
C LYS A 68 10.23 14.62 -16.54
N SER A 69 8.91 14.51 -16.47
CA SER A 69 7.99 15.64 -16.38
C SER A 69 7.76 16.15 -14.94
N GLY A 70 8.54 15.65 -13.98
CA GLY A 70 8.61 16.17 -12.62
C GLY A 70 7.55 15.63 -11.66
N HIS A 71 6.66 14.72 -12.08
CA HIS A 71 5.75 14.03 -11.16
C HIS A 71 6.39 12.80 -10.55
N VAL A 72 5.88 12.39 -9.39
CA VAL A 72 6.31 11.15 -8.74
C VAL A 72 5.19 10.12 -8.81
N SER A 73 5.55 8.87 -9.07
CA SER A 73 4.62 7.75 -9.05
C SER A 73 5.06 6.76 -7.98
N TYR A 74 4.09 6.17 -7.30
CA TYR A 74 4.31 5.28 -6.17
C TYR A 74 3.59 3.97 -6.40
N GLY A 75 4.12 2.90 -5.82
CA GLY A 75 3.40 1.67 -5.58
C GLY A 75 3.85 1.06 -4.27
N TYR A 76 3.01 0.21 -3.68
CA TYR A 76 3.36 -0.49 -2.46
C TYR A 76 2.86 -1.91 -2.54
N ALA A 77 3.52 -2.83 -1.83
CA ALA A 77 2.97 -4.16 -1.73
C ALA A 77 3.51 -4.89 -0.51
N ALA A 78 2.69 -5.81 0.01
CA ALA A 78 3.18 -6.90 0.84
C ALA A 78 3.61 -8.11 0.00
N GLY A 79 4.62 -8.84 0.46
CA GLY A 79 5.08 -10.10 -0.11
C GLY A 79 5.68 -11.02 0.95
N ASN A 80 5.94 -12.28 0.60
CA ASN A 80 6.65 -13.19 1.51
C ASN A 80 8.14 -12.86 1.65
N THR A 81 8.68 -12.10 0.70
CA THR A 81 10.08 -11.65 0.66
C THR A 81 10.14 -10.22 0.14
N ILE A 82 11.23 -9.51 0.42
CA ILE A 82 11.45 -8.14 -0.07
C ILE A 82 11.38 -8.13 -1.60
N ALA A 83 12.05 -9.06 -2.29
CA ALA A 83 12.02 -9.14 -3.75
C ALA A 83 10.59 -9.35 -4.31
N GLY A 84 9.80 -10.20 -3.65
CA GLY A 84 8.40 -10.44 -4.02
C GLY A 84 7.51 -9.21 -3.80
N ALA A 85 7.69 -8.52 -2.67
CA ALA A 85 7.02 -7.27 -2.36
C ALA A 85 7.39 -6.17 -3.38
N THR A 86 8.69 -5.94 -3.61
CA THR A 86 9.18 -4.97 -4.60
C THR A 86 8.62 -5.23 -6.00
N THR A 87 8.61 -6.49 -6.46
CA THR A 87 8.07 -6.84 -7.79
C THR A 87 6.59 -6.49 -7.91
N ARG A 88 5.78 -6.78 -6.89
CA ARG A 88 4.36 -6.42 -6.85
C ARG A 88 4.16 -4.90 -6.79
N ALA A 89 4.93 -4.22 -5.94
CA ALA A 89 4.86 -2.78 -5.77
C ALA A 89 5.20 -2.03 -7.08
N VAL A 90 6.13 -2.56 -7.88
CA VAL A 90 6.46 -2.00 -9.20
C VAL A 90 5.30 -2.11 -10.20
N VAL A 91 4.54 -3.20 -10.17
CA VAL A 91 3.34 -3.34 -11.02
C VAL A 91 2.30 -2.28 -10.63
N GLU A 92 2.10 -2.06 -9.34
CA GLU A 92 1.23 -0.99 -8.87
C GLU A 92 1.76 0.41 -9.24
N LEU A 93 3.07 0.65 -9.11
CA LEU A 93 3.70 1.89 -9.55
C LEU A 93 3.42 2.17 -11.03
N ALA A 94 3.57 1.16 -11.90
CA ALA A 94 3.30 1.31 -13.33
C ALA A 94 1.82 1.64 -13.59
N ARG A 95 0.90 1.02 -12.85
CA ARG A 95 -0.55 1.34 -12.91
C ARG A 95 -0.82 2.79 -12.49
N ASN A 96 -0.24 3.23 -11.39
CA ASN A 96 -0.45 4.57 -10.85
C ASN A 96 0.20 5.63 -11.75
N GLU A 97 1.36 5.35 -12.35
CA GLU A 97 2.00 6.24 -13.31
C GLU A 97 1.15 6.44 -14.56
N PHE A 98 0.53 5.36 -15.08
CA PHE A 98 -0.41 5.46 -16.19
C PHE A 98 -1.59 6.37 -15.83
N PHE A 99 -2.19 6.18 -14.64
CA PHE A 99 -3.28 7.02 -14.14
C PHE A 99 -2.87 8.50 -14.04
N VAL A 100 -1.76 8.81 -13.38
CA VAL A 100 -1.24 10.18 -13.22
C VAL A 100 -0.96 10.82 -14.58
N THR A 101 -0.33 10.07 -15.49
CA THR A 101 0.01 10.55 -16.84
C THR A 101 -1.25 10.84 -17.66
N ALA A 102 -2.21 9.91 -17.67
CA ALA A 102 -3.48 10.07 -18.37
C ALA A 102 -4.23 11.31 -17.86
N HIS A 103 -4.29 11.50 -16.53
CA HIS A 103 -4.95 12.67 -15.96
C HIS A 103 -4.26 13.98 -16.37
N LYS A 104 -2.92 14.00 -16.41
CA LYS A 104 -2.18 15.20 -16.84
C LYS A 104 -2.40 15.52 -18.33
N ILE A 105 -2.41 14.51 -19.20
CA ILE A 105 -2.59 14.70 -20.65
C ILE A 105 -4.03 15.11 -20.98
N CYS A 106 -5.01 14.42 -20.41
CA CYS A 106 -6.41 14.69 -20.69
C CYS A 106 -6.88 16.04 -20.13
N GLY A 107 -6.11 16.71 -19.27
CA GLY A 107 -6.56 17.95 -18.61
C GLY A 107 -7.64 17.69 -17.55
N ARG A 108 -7.84 18.67 -16.66
CA ARG A 108 -8.81 18.60 -15.55
C ARG A 108 -10.25 18.67 -16.06
N HIS A 109 -10.74 17.67 -16.78
CA HIS A 109 -12.09 17.74 -17.33
C HIS A 109 -13.18 17.51 -16.29
N HIS A 110 -12.89 16.78 -15.19
CA HIS A 110 -13.84 16.63 -14.08
C HIS A 110 -13.16 16.59 -12.72
N PRO A 111 -13.75 17.21 -11.68
CA PRO A 111 -13.30 17.02 -10.31
C PRO A 111 -13.47 15.55 -9.91
N LEU A 112 -12.39 14.91 -9.46
CA LEU A 112 -12.41 13.52 -9.02
C LEU A 112 -13.26 13.39 -7.75
N SER A 113 -14.35 12.62 -7.84
CA SER A 113 -15.21 12.31 -6.70
C SER A 113 -14.54 11.34 -5.72
N ASN A 114 -13.71 10.43 -6.22
CA ASN A 114 -12.97 9.45 -5.43
C ASN A 114 -11.78 10.11 -4.68
N TYR A 115 -11.79 10.04 -3.36
CA TYR A 115 -10.74 10.65 -2.53
C TYR A 115 -9.40 9.90 -2.61
N LEU A 116 -9.42 8.60 -2.92
CA LEU A 116 -8.22 7.78 -3.10
C LEU A 116 -7.45 8.26 -4.34
N GLU A 117 -8.16 8.49 -5.45
CA GLU A 117 -7.59 9.06 -6.68
C GLU A 117 -7.04 10.47 -6.44
N ARG A 118 -7.73 11.31 -5.65
CA ARG A 118 -7.23 12.64 -5.26
C ARG A 118 -5.93 12.55 -4.46
N ARG A 119 -5.81 11.59 -3.53
CA ARG A 119 -4.58 11.35 -2.77
C ARG A 119 -3.44 10.90 -3.69
N CYS A 120 -3.71 9.98 -4.61
CA CYS A 120 -2.72 9.54 -5.61
C CYS A 120 -2.16 10.74 -6.40
N LEU A 121 -3.01 11.66 -6.85
CA LEU A 121 -2.57 12.88 -7.53
C LEU A 121 -1.84 13.87 -6.62
N HIS A 122 -2.29 14.02 -5.36
CA HIS A 122 -1.63 14.88 -4.37
C HIS A 122 -0.19 14.41 -4.17
N PHE A 123 0.03 13.12 -3.88
CA PHE A 123 1.38 12.59 -3.70
C PHE A 123 2.22 12.61 -4.99
N ALA A 124 1.58 12.60 -6.16
CA ALA A 124 2.29 12.80 -7.44
C ALA A 124 2.77 14.24 -7.69
N SER A 125 2.29 15.22 -6.91
CA SER A 125 2.74 16.61 -6.96
C SER A 125 4.05 16.83 -6.20
N PRO A 126 4.79 17.93 -6.48
CA PRO A 126 5.95 18.32 -5.68
C PRO A 126 5.63 18.45 -4.19
N GLU A 127 4.48 19.03 -3.85
CA GLU A 127 4.05 19.27 -2.47
C GLU A 127 3.82 17.95 -1.72
N GLY A 128 3.04 17.04 -2.30
CA GLY A 128 2.81 15.73 -1.70
C GLY A 128 4.08 14.87 -1.65
N HIS A 129 4.97 14.98 -2.63
CA HIS A 129 6.27 14.30 -2.57
C HIS A 129 7.14 14.83 -1.43
N GLN A 130 7.13 16.15 -1.14
CA GLN A 130 7.84 16.70 0.01
C GLN A 130 7.26 16.19 1.34
N GLU A 131 5.94 16.06 1.46
CA GLU A 131 5.31 15.44 2.63
C GLU A 131 5.79 13.98 2.81
N PHE A 132 5.88 13.23 1.72
CA PHE A 132 6.40 11.87 1.74
C PHE A 132 7.88 11.81 2.19
N LEU A 133 8.73 12.68 1.66
CA LEU A 133 10.15 12.74 2.06
C LEU A 133 10.30 13.13 3.54
N ALA A 134 9.57 14.14 4.00
CA ALA A 134 9.54 14.53 5.41
C ALA A 134 9.08 13.38 6.31
N ARG A 135 8.17 12.52 5.82
CA ARG A 135 7.76 11.32 6.55
C ARG A 135 8.89 10.29 6.67
N ILE A 136 9.71 10.10 5.64
CA ILE A 136 10.89 9.22 5.71
C ILE A 136 11.87 9.72 6.79
N GLU A 137 12.08 11.03 6.87
CA GLU A 137 13.08 11.63 7.76
C GLU A 137 12.66 11.71 9.23
N SER A 138 11.36 11.71 9.51
CA SER A 138 10.83 11.96 10.87
C SER A 138 10.98 10.79 11.84
N GLY A 139 11.20 9.56 11.34
CA GLY A 139 11.25 8.35 12.17
C GLY A 139 9.94 8.09 12.95
N PRO A 140 9.87 7.05 13.78
CA PRO A 140 8.68 6.78 14.59
C PRO A 140 8.66 7.63 15.87
N ASP A 141 7.49 8.21 16.19
CA ASP A 141 7.20 8.95 17.42
C ASP A 141 6.11 8.28 18.28
N LYS A 142 5.51 7.20 17.78
CA LYS A 142 4.46 6.42 18.44
C LYS A 142 4.86 4.96 18.57
N GLU A 143 4.20 4.25 19.50
CA GLU A 143 4.42 2.82 19.72
C GLU A 143 3.95 1.99 18.51
N ALA A 144 4.74 1.00 18.09
CA ALA A 144 4.38 0.12 16.98
C ALA A 144 3.07 -0.65 17.26
N PRO A 145 2.11 -0.70 16.33
CA PRO A 145 0.85 -1.40 16.57
C PRO A 145 1.04 -2.91 16.59
N ALA A 146 0.36 -3.59 17.51
CA ALA A 146 0.31 -5.05 17.51
C ALA A 146 -0.45 -5.58 16.28
N TRP A 147 -0.12 -6.81 15.86
CA TRP A 147 -0.97 -7.58 14.96
C TRP A 147 -2.22 -8.05 15.70
N ASP A 148 -3.31 -7.29 15.62
CA ASP A 148 -4.58 -7.55 16.32
C ASP A 148 -5.74 -7.78 15.31
N PRO A 149 -5.99 -9.02 14.88
CA PRO A 149 -7.11 -9.34 13.99
C PRO A 149 -8.46 -9.26 14.72
N HIS A 150 -9.31 -8.34 14.28
CA HIS A 150 -10.74 -8.35 14.60
C HIS A 150 -11.48 -9.50 13.90
N TYR A 151 -11.00 -9.90 12.72
CA TYR A 151 -11.55 -11.01 11.97
C TYR A 151 -10.43 -11.70 11.19
N ASP A 152 -10.35 -13.03 11.26
CA ASP A 152 -9.48 -13.85 10.41
C ASP A 152 -10.21 -15.15 10.05
N GLY A 153 -10.84 -15.19 8.89
CA GLY A 153 -11.71 -16.31 8.54
C GLY A 153 -12.13 -16.39 7.08
N GLU A 154 -12.69 -17.54 6.74
CA GLU A 154 -13.32 -17.78 5.44
C GLU A 154 -14.66 -17.05 5.33
N ILE A 155 -14.90 -16.40 4.18
CA ILE A 155 -16.16 -15.78 3.83
C ILE A 155 -16.93 -16.71 2.88
N SER A 156 -17.97 -17.36 3.41
CA SER A 156 -18.86 -18.21 2.62
C SER A 156 -19.79 -17.37 1.73
N GLY A 157 -20.11 -17.88 0.54
CA GLY A 157 -21.04 -17.25 -0.39
C GLY A 157 -21.31 -18.08 -1.64
N PRO A 158 -22.08 -17.58 -2.62
CA PRO A 158 -22.38 -18.29 -3.86
C PRO A 158 -21.14 -18.74 -4.66
N TRP A 159 -20.02 -18.05 -4.47
CA TRP A 159 -18.71 -18.36 -5.06
C TRP A 159 -17.98 -19.52 -4.37
N SER A 160 -18.41 -19.99 -3.20
CA SER A 160 -17.72 -21.04 -2.44
C SER A 160 -17.59 -22.37 -3.19
N ARG A 161 -18.41 -22.57 -4.25
CA ARG A 161 -18.28 -23.72 -5.17
C ARG A 161 -17.12 -23.62 -6.15
N TYR A 162 -16.50 -22.44 -6.29
CA TYR A 162 -15.42 -22.16 -7.26
C TYR A 162 -14.12 -21.69 -6.59
N ALA A 163 -14.23 -20.98 -5.46
CA ALA A 163 -13.08 -20.39 -4.80
C ALA A 163 -13.28 -20.34 -3.29
N THR A 164 -12.17 -20.46 -2.56
CA THR A 164 -12.12 -20.09 -1.15
C THR A 164 -11.87 -18.59 -1.07
N VAL A 165 -12.70 -17.87 -0.33
CA VAL A 165 -12.50 -16.45 -0.03
C VAL A 165 -12.14 -16.30 1.43
N TRP A 166 -11.03 -15.61 1.71
CA TRP A 166 -10.56 -15.37 3.07
C TRP A 166 -10.44 -13.87 3.33
N ARG A 167 -10.84 -13.45 4.52
CA ARG A 167 -10.67 -12.07 4.97
C ARG A 167 -9.91 -12.05 6.29
N THR A 168 -8.97 -11.14 6.32
CA THR A 168 -8.28 -10.73 7.55
C THR A 168 -8.53 -9.23 7.71
N ALA A 169 -9.05 -8.83 8.85
CA ALA A 169 -9.33 -7.45 9.19
C ALA A 169 -8.71 -7.16 10.56
N LEU A 170 -7.90 -6.11 10.61
CA LEU A 170 -7.08 -5.76 11.77
C LEU A 170 -7.66 -4.53 12.45
N ARG A 171 -7.34 -4.38 13.74
CA ARG A 171 -7.46 -3.09 14.42
C ARG A 171 -6.37 -2.16 13.87
N MET A 172 -6.79 -1.05 13.28
CA MET A 172 -5.88 -0.04 12.74
C MET A 172 -5.46 0.95 13.82
N PRO A 173 -4.22 1.49 13.79
CA PRO A 173 -3.75 2.47 14.79
C PRO A 173 -4.45 3.83 14.68
N THR A 174 -5.05 4.13 13.53
CA THR A 174 -5.90 5.31 13.29
C THR A 174 -6.97 4.98 12.24
N GLN A 175 -8.02 5.80 12.17
CA GLN A 175 -9.02 5.80 11.10
C GLN A 175 -8.85 6.97 10.12
N ASP A 176 -7.85 7.85 10.29
CA ASP A 176 -7.69 9.05 9.46
C ASP A 176 -7.52 8.73 7.97
N PHE A 177 -7.01 7.55 7.64
CA PHE A 177 -6.92 7.06 6.26
C PHE A 177 -8.30 6.90 5.59
N LEU A 178 -9.41 6.90 6.36
CA LEU A 178 -10.78 6.89 5.86
C LEU A 178 -11.36 8.30 5.69
N ASP A 179 -10.75 9.35 6.23
CA ASP A 179 -11.26 10.73 6.10
C ASP A 179 -10.91 11.29 4.70
N PRO A 180 -11.90 11.61 3.85
CA PRO A 180 -11.66 12.11 2.50
C PRO A 180 -11.04 13.51 2.44
N ARG A 181 -10.90 14.20 3.58
CA ARG A 181 -10.31 15.54 3.72
C ARG A 181 -8.83 15.49 4.12
N VAL A 182 -8.35 14.34 4.58
CA VAL A 182 -6.96 14.15 5.01
C VAL A 182 -6.15 13.58 3.87
N ASN A 183 -4.99 14.20 3.59
CA ASN A 183 -3.98 13.66 2.68
C ASN A 183 -3.20 12.56 3.41
N PHE A 184 -3.72 11.34 3.32
CA PHE A 184 -3.11 10.15 3.88
C PHE A 184 -2.39 9.38 2.77
N PHE A 185 -1.16 8.91 2.98
CA PHE A 185 -0.43 8.12 1.97
C PHE A 185 -1.00 6.70 1.85
N TYR A 186 -2.15 6.58 1.19
CA TYR A 186 -2.87 5.34 0.91
C TYR A 186 -4.04 5.62 -0.06
N TRP A 187 -4.17 4.80 -1.12
CA TRP A 187 -5.24 4.82 -2.11
C TRP A 187 -5.60 3.45 -2.69
#